data_AF-A0A9D5VXU2-F1
#
_entry.id   AF-A0A9D5VXU2-F1
#
_cell.length_a   1.000
_cell.length_b   1.000
_cell.length_c   1.000
_cell.angle_alpha   90.00
_cell.angle_beta   90.00
_cell.angle_gamma   90.00
#
_symmetry.space_group_name_H-M   'P 1'
#
loop_
_entity.id
_entity.type
_entity.pdbx_description
1 polymer ?
#
loop_
_entity_poly.entity_id
_entity_poly.type
_entity_poly.pdbx_seq_one_letter_code
_entity_poly.pdbx_strand_id
1 'polypeptide(L)'
;MPQKTENFVMAYNWDHHCHDLIESLKANFYHMHRELNELPHEKVINKISLLNYFKKLHYNKELYFKTIKDIDDRQFSIKSLGYRGYGVNMDLLNALDGLKTEHAGHIYWLIEEGFKRPLELVKKKIYMPVELIEKMDTGYVVFELCKKMDLLPEEHIPEPPRPVELNNLEEYYNVMARSTPWNVNTAIFQRLFLNLGCASMTIMKGTVGHVDTQTPQELKIIGNRNFLIMFKETFANLHLFTDINLDLLKTIHKILSNGLVPHAGNFRPHDFPDRNGVTFENNNFEREINDLGHVLWETAQSFNHLDNFVYNIARAYFMFIGIHPFWDSNGRVGKCFVNYMFLKKGLPPISFHNTTEVLSLPRYGGTMDEMYIYIKTRLLMAVEDYYYERRKLELFDFIDKQVYNVSFDSGFYFRQIDDNPQKIELNFQIFLLSWDNPLFNQLLDQCRVVVGEEHYAKSLILYCGFSHSRHGEWQHVFTIKGDYHIEERTCEIGARLFDVDLIIELKDYHYNYNYFSCSVVTNDGSMIYNNKGLNYSYQIER
;
A
#
# COMPACT_ATOMS: atom_id res chain seq x y z
N MET A 1 -36.56 26.24 7.25
CA MET A 1 -35.50 25.50 7.97
C MET A 1 -35.96 25.28 9.40
N PRO A 2 -36.25 24.05 9.84
CA PRO A 2 -36.38 23.77 11.26
C PRO A 2 -35.04 23.31 11.83
N GLN A 3 -34.61 23.99 12.89
CA GLN A 3 -33.54 23.61 13.79
C GLN A 3 -33.85 22.22 14.38
N LYS A 4 -33.00 21.23 14.07
CA LYS A 4 -32.82 20.01 14.86
C LYS A 4 -31.41 20.02 15.42
N THR A 5 -31.20 20.88 16.40
CA THR A 5 -30.09 20.79 17.36
C THR A 5 -30.62 20.00 18.53
N GLU A 6 -30.29 18.72 18.61
CA GLU A 6 -30.19 17.91 19.84
C GLU A 6 -30.14 16.43 19.42
N ASN A 7 -29.03 15.77 19.76
CA ASN A 7 -28.61 14.41 19.38
C ASN A 7 -27.86 14.28 18.04
N PHE A 8 -26.78 15.06 17.87
CA PHE A 8 -25.65 14.54 17.09
C PHE A 8 -25.06 13.38 17.91
N VAL A 9 -25.37 12.14 17.51
CA VAL A 9 -24.78 10.94 18.10
C VAL A 9 -23.27 10.99 17.83
N MET A 10 -22.51 10.76 18.91
CA MET A 10 -21.06 10.93 19.02
C MET A 10 -20.29 10.54 17.75
N ALA A 11 -19.55 11.52 17.22
CA ALA A 11 -18.48 11.40 16.26
C ALA A 11 -17.51 10.26 16.61
N TYR A 12 -16.78 9.72 15.63
CA TYR A 12 -15.64 8.85 15.90
C TYR A 12 -14.79 9.41 17.03
N ASN A 13 -14.56 8.59 18.06
CA ASN A 13 -13.61 8.93 19.11
C ASN A 13 -12.20 9.02 18.52
N TRP A 14 -11.40 9.91 19.08
CA TRP A 14 -9.96 9.95 18.87
C TRP A 14 -9.33 8.54 18.94
N ASP A 15 -8.64 8.14 17.88
CA ASP A 15 -7.92 6.87 17.81
C ASP A 15 -6.42 7.10 17.51
N HIS A 16 -5.66 6.01 17.42
CA HIS A 16 -4.23 6.08 17.14
C HIS A 16 -3.89 6.69 15.77
N HIS A 17 -4.74 6.51 14.75
CA HIS A 17 -4.51 7.14 13.44
C HIS A 17 -4.72 8.66 13.49
N CYS A 18 -5.69 9.14 14.27
CA CYS A 18 -5.83 10.57 14.56
C CYS A 18 -4.58 11.11 15.26
N HIS A 19 -4.04 10.36 16.23
CA HIS A 19 -2.81 10.72 16.92
C HIS A 19 -1.63 10.79 15.96
N ASP A 20 -1.38 9.74 15.17
CA ASP A 20 -0.28 9.65 14.22
C ASP A 20 -0.31 10.80 13.18
N LEU A 21 -1.50 11.12 12.67
CA LEU A 21 -1.69 12.25 11.74
C LEU A 21 -1.31 13.57 12.40
N ILE A 22 -1.82 13.82 13.60
CA ILE A 22 -1.58 15.08 14.32
C ILE A 22 -0.12 15.23 14.71
N GLU A 23 0.53 14.16 15.17
CA GLU A 23 1.96 14.19 15.47
C GLU A 23 2.82 14.37 14.21
N SER A 24 2.42 13.79 13.08
CA SER A 24 3.09 14.03 11.79
C SER A 24 3.01 15.50 11.36
N LEU A 25 1.83 16.13 11.48
CA LEU A 25 1.65 17.55 11.17
C LEU A 25 2.42 18.46 12.14
N LYS A 26 2.42 18.15 13.44
CA LYS A 26 3.24 18.84 14.45
C LYS A 26 4.73 18.74 14.14
N ALA A 27 5.22 17.57 13.73
CA ALA A 27 6.62 17.38 13.38
C ALA A 27 7.05 18.32 12.24
N ASN A 28 6.19 18.53 11.23
CA ASN A 28 6.44 19.52 10.17
C ASN A 28 6.53 20.95 10.74
N PHE A 29 5.61 21.34 11.62
CA PHE A 29 5.65 22.66 12.27
C PHE A 29 6.90 22.86 13.13
N TYR A 30 7.30 21.87 13.93
CA TYR A 30 8.51 21.92 14.73
C TYR A 30 9.78 21.98 13.89
N HIS A 31 9.83 21.21 12.79
CA HIS A 31 10.92 21.29 11.83
C HIS A 31 11.05 22.71 11.28
N MET A 32 9.95 23.29 10.79
CA MET A 32 9.94 24.66 10.26
C MET A 32 10.35 25.68 11.31
N HIS A 33 9.80 25.60 12.52
CA HIS A 33 10.20 26.49 13.62
C HIS A 33 11.70 26.43 13.89
N ARG A 34 12.28 25.23 13.97
CA ARG A 34 13.71 25.06 14.23
C ARG A 34 14.54 25.70 13.11
N GLU A 35 14.33 25.27 11.87
CA GLU A 35 15.12 25.72 10.71
C GLU A 35 14.99 27.23 10.47
N LEU A 36 13.77 27.79 10.58
CA LEU A 36 13.54 29.22 10.34
C LEU A 36 14.06 30.11 11.48
N ASN A 37 14.10 29.64 12.72
CA ASN A 37 14.72 30.39 13.83
C ASN A 37 16.25 30.41 13.75
N GLU A 38 16.85 29.43 13.09
CA GLU A 38 18.30 29.40 12.85
C GLU A 38 18.73 30.34 11.72
N LEU A 39 17.89 30.52 10.69
CA LEU A 39 18.18 31.39 9.53
C LEU A 39 18.70 32.79 9.94
N PRO A 40 18.10 33.49 10.92
CA PRO A 40 18.63 34.72 11.48
C PRO A 40 20.12 34.76 11.84
N HIS A 41 20.68 33.62 12.23
CA HIS A 41 22.04 33.48 12.71
C HIS A 41 23.01 33.00 11.63
N GLU A 42 22.51 32.61 10.45
CA GLU A 42 23.34 32.20 9.32
C GLU A 42 24.07 33.41 8.71
N LYS A 43 25.40 33.33 8.65
CA LYS A 43 26.23 34.38 8.08
C LYS A 43 26.19 34.32 6.55
N VAL A 44 25.53 35.29 5.93
CA VAL A 44 25.49 35.45 4.47
C VAL A 44 26.68 36.27 4.00
N ILE A 45 27.79 35.60 3.69
CA ILE A 45 29.08 36.23 3.36
C ILE A 45 29.30 36.33 1.84
N ASN A 46 28.80 35.35 1.08
CA ASN A 46 29.01 35.22 -0.35
C ASN A 46 27.77 34.66 -1.08
N LYS A 47 27.85 34.54 -2.42
CA LYS A 47 26.75 34.04 -3.25
C LYS A 47 26.31 32.62 -2.88
N ILE A 48 27.24 31.73 -2.51
CA ILE A 48 26.94 30.34 -2.12
C ILE A 48 26.15 30.32 -0.80
N SER A 49 26.60 31.08 0.21
CA SER A 49 25.86 31.19 1.48
C SER A 49 24.48 31.83 1.29
N LEU A 50 24.36 32.80 0.37
CA LEU A 50 23.07 33.41 0.03
C LEU A 50 22.15 32.41 -0.69
N LEU A 51 22.68 31.61 -1.61
CA LEU A 51 21.94 30.54 -2.27
C LEU A 51 21.44 29.51 -1.25
N ASN A 52 22.31 29.01 -0.37
CA ASN A 52 21.93 28.03 0.66
C ASN A 52 20.87 28.58 1.62
N TYR A 53 21.00 29.84 2.03
CA TYR A 53 19.99 30.54 2.83
C TYR A 53 18.62 30.51 2.14
N PHE A 54 18.57 30.89 0.86
CA PHE A 54 17.32 30.91 0.10
C PHE A 54 16.79 29.51 -0.25
N LYS A 55 17.65 28.49 -0.39
CA LYS A 55 17.22 27.09 -0.50
C LYS A 55 16.49 26.64 0.77
N LYS A 56 17.08 26.87 1.94
CA LYS A 56 16.48 26.52 3.23
C LYS A 56 15.18 27.29 3.46
N LEU A 57 15.15 28.59 3.15
CA LEU A 57 13.92 29.39 3.24
C LEU A 57 12.84 28.93 2.23
N HIS A 58 13.22 28.61 0.99
CA HIS A 58 12.31 28.10 -0.03
C HIS A 58 11.66 26.78 0.40
N TYR A 59 12.47 25.81 0.83
CA TYR A 59 11.98 24.52 1.31
C TYR A 59 10.95 24.68 2.44
N ASN A 60 11.27 25.49 3.45
CA ASN A 60 10.36 25.71 4.58
C ASN A 60 9.10 26.49 4.19
N LYS A 61 9.19 27.41 3.24
CA LYS A 61 8.02 28.10 2.66
C LYS A 61 7.08 27.11 1.96
N GLU A 62 7.61 26.24 1.10
CA GLU A 62 6.81 25.24 0.39
C GLU A 62 6.21 24.21 1.36
N LEU A 63 6.98 23.76 2.35
CA LEU A 63 6.50 22.86 3.41
C LEU A 63 5.36 23.50 4.22
N TYR A 64 5.46 24.80 4.53
CA TYR A 64 4.41 25.56 5.22
C TYR A 64 3.12 25.56 4.42
N PHE A 65 3.16 26.01 3.16
CA PHE A 65 1.95 26.10 2.34
C PHE A 65 1.34 24.73 2.08
N LYS A 66 2.17 23.69 1.87
CA LYS A 66 1.71 22.31 1.75
C LYS A 66 0.99 21.84 3.03
N THR A 67 1.58 22.07 4.20
CA THR A 67 1.01 21.63 5.49
C THR A 67 -0.30 22.35 5.80
N ILE A 68 -0.38 23.67 5.53
CA ILE A 68 -1.63 24.42 5.72
C ILE A 68 -2.71 23.95 4.76
N LYS A 69 -2.36 23.72 3.48
CA LYS A 69 -3.31 23.20 2.50
C LYS A 69 -3.84 21.82 2.90
N ASP A 70 -2.98 20.92 3.36
CA ASP A 70 -3.38 19.59 3.85
C ASP A 70 -4.36 19.69 5.03
N ILE A 71 -4.07 20.55 6.01
CA ILE A 71 -5.01 20.84 7.10
C ILE A 71 -6.35 21.35 6.57
N ASP A 72 -6.34 22.34 5.66
CA ASP A 72 -7.55 22.97 5.15
C ASP A 72 -8.41 22.00 4.32
N ASP A 73 -7.77 21.20 3.47
CA ASP A 73 -8.44 20.15 2.69
C ASP A 73 -9.07 19.10 3.61
N ARG A 74 -8.38 18.67 4.67
CA ARG A 74 -8.91 17.73 5.66
C ARG A 74 -10.08 18.31 6.43
N GLN A 75 -9.97 19.55 6.90
CA GLN A 75 -11.06 20.25 7.55
C GLN A 75 -12.27 20.37 6.62
N PHE A 76 -12.06 20.68 5.34
CA PHE A 76 -13.12 20.77 4.34
C PHE A 76 -13.79 19.42 4.11
N SER A 77 -13.04 18.33 3.96
CA SER A 77 -13.56 16.98 3.83
C SER A 77 -14.41 16.58 5.04
N ILE A 78 -13.88 16.75 6.26
CA ILE A 78 -14.62 16.45 7.51
C ILE A 78 -15.91 17.26 7.57
N LYS A 79 -15.86 18.58 7.32
CA LYS A 79 -17.06 19.43 7.34
C LYS A 79 -18.08 18.96 6.31
N SER A 80 -17.65 18.68 5.08
CA SER A 80 -18.52 18.25 3.97
C SER A 80 -19.20 16.90 4.24
N LEU A 81 -18.54 16.01 4.96
CA LEU A 81 -19.00 14.66 5.28
C LEU A 81 -19.78 14.58 6.59
N GLY A 82 -19.45 15.42 7.58
CA GLY A 82 -20.18 15.52 8.85
C GLY A 82 -21.65 15.85 8.63
N TYR A 83 -21.95 16.73 7.66
CA TYR A 83 -23.33 17.02 7.24
C TYR A 83 -24.08 15.85 6.62
N ARG A 84 -23.36 14.84 6.13
CA ARG A 84 -23.94 13.65 5.49
C ARG A 84 -24.11 12.47 6.46
N GLY A 85 -23.78 12.67 7.75
CA GLY A 85 -23.86 11.60 8.76
C GLY A 85 -22.66 10.65 8.70
N TYR A 86 -21.53 11.07 8.13
CA TYR A 86 -20.39 10.19 7.90
C TYR A 86 -19.48 10.00 9.13
N GLY A 87 -20.06 10.02 10.34
CA GLY A 87 -19.37 9.65 11.58
C GLY A 87 -18.06 10.39 11.83
N VAL A 88 -17.76 11.47 11.11
CA VAL A 88 -16.44 12.11 11.02
C VAL A 88 -15.86 12.44 12.39
N ASN A 89 -14.54 12.39 12.52
CA ASN A 89 -13.90 12.70 13.79
C ASN A 89 -13.89 14.22 14.02
N MET A 90 -14.88 14.72 14.78
CA MET A 90 -14.98 16.14 15.12
C MET A 90 -13.88 16.59 16.10
N ASP A 91 -13.35 15.68 16.92
CA ASP A 91 -12.18 15.97 17.76
C ASP A 91 -10.94 16.22 16.89
N LEU A 92 -10.77 15.46 15.80
CA LEU A 92 -9.74 15.69 14.81
C LEU A 92 -9.92 17.05 14.13
N LEU A 93 -11.15 17.44 13.79
CA LEU A 93 -11.42 18.77 13.22
C LEU A 93 -10.94 19.89 14.15
N ASN A 94 -11.28 19.78 15.44
CA ASN A 94 -10.88 20.75 16.46
C ASN A 94 -9.35 20.73 16.68
N ALA A 95 -8.72 19.56 16.67
CA ALA A 95 -7.28 19.44 16.80
C ALA A 95 -6.52 20.04 15.60
N LEU A 96 -7.01 19.83 14.38
CA LEU A 96 -6.49 20.46 13.16
C LEU A 96 -6.58 21.99 13.23
N ASP A 97 -7.71 22.52 13.72
CA ASP A 97 -7.91 23.96 13.92
C ASP A 97 -6.97 24.54 14.99
N GLY A 98 -6.80 23.80 16.08
CA GLY A 98 -5.85 24.12 17.15
C GLY A 98 -4.41 24.22 16.64
N LEU A 99 -3.94 23.22 15.88
CA LEU A 99 -2.60 23.23 15.28
C LEU A 99 -2.36 24.45 14.38
N LYS A 100 -3.34 24.76 13.52
CA LYS A 100 -3.26 25.91 12.63
C LYS A 100 -3.18 27.22 13.42
N THR A 101 -4.01 27.36 14.44
CA THR A 101 -4.06 28.55 15.30
C THR A 101 -2.77 28.72 16.10
N GLU A 102 -2.18 27.63 16.60
CA GLU A 102 -0.97 27.65 17.42
C GLU A 102 0.28 28.03 16.61
N HIS A 103 0.45 27.47 15.40
CA HIS A 103 1.72 27.55 14.68
C HIS A 103 1.71 28.47 13.46
N ALA A 104 0.61 28.53 12.71
CA ALA A 104 0.63 29.06 11.34
C ALA A 104 1.07 30.53 11.28
N GLY A 105 0.53 31.37 12.16
CA GLY A 105 0.85 32.79 12.20
C GLY A 105 2.32 33.08 12.51
N HIS A 106 2.90 32.37 13.48
CA HIS A 106 4.29 32.57 13.86
C HIS A 106 5.26 32.08 12.77
N ILE A 107 4.99 30.94 12.13
CA ILE A 107 5.84 30.43 11.03
C ILE A 107 5.76 31.33 9.81
N TYR A 108 4.57 31.81 9.45
CA TYR A 108 4.42 32.76 8.35
C TYR A 108 5.23 34.03 8.58
N TRP A 109 5.18 34.57 9.81
CA TRP A 109 6.01 35.71 10.20
C TRP A 109 7.51 35.40 10.08
N LEU A 110 7.97 34.22 10.52
CA LEU A 110 9.38 33.82 10.37
C LEU A 110 9.80 33.72 8.89
N ILE A 111 8.95 33.21 8.01
CA ILE A 111 9.19 33.17 6.56
C ILE A 111 9.32 34.59 6.00
N GLU A 112 8.40 35.48 6.39
CA GLU A 112 8.37 36.87 5.94
C GLU A 112 9.63 37.64 6.39
N GLU A 113 10.01 37.53 7.66
CA GLU A 113 11.23 38.13 8.21
C GLU A 113 12.49 37.51 7.59
N GLY A 114 12.50 36.20 7.38
CA GLY A 114 13.58 35.48 6.69
C GLY A 114 13.77 35.98 5.26
N PHE A 115 12.68 36.28 4.54
CA PHE A 115 12.76 36.82 3.18
C PHE A 115 13.23 38.28 3.16
N LYS A 116 12.68 39.13 4.04
CA LYS A 116 12.97 40.57 4.08
C LYS A 116 14.41 40.88 4.51
N ARG A 117 14.97 40.09 5.42
CA ARG A 117 16.29 40.36 6.02
C ARG A 117 17.44 40.47 4.99
N PRO A 118 17.68 39.50 4.09
CA PRO A 118 18.72 39.61 3.07
C PRO A 118 18.26 40.37 1.81
N LEU A 119 17.05 40.92 1.77
CA LEU A 119 16.44 41.44 0.53
C LEU A 119 17.29 42.52 -0.15
N GLU A 120 17.86 43.44 0.62
CA GLU A 120 18.74 44.49 0.08
C GLU A 120 20.06 43.93 -0.48
N LEU A 121 20.53 42.80 0.05
CA LEU A 121 21.68 42.10 -0.51
C LEU A 121 21.29 41.38 -1.80
N VAL A 122 20.11 40.75 -1.86
CA VAL A 122 19.58 40.09 -3.05
C VAL A 122 19.41 41.08 -4.20
N LYS A 123 18.77 42.24 -3.95
CA LYS A 123 18.58 43.31 -4.95
C LYS A 123 19.89 43.84 -5.55
N LYS A 124 21.01 43.75 -4.80
CA LYS A 124 22.35 44.11 -5.30
C LYS A 124 22.97 43.05 -6.22
N LYS A 125 22.45 41.81 -6.20
CA LYS A 125 23.01 40.67 -6.95
C LYS A 125 22.15 40.26 -8.14
N ILE A 126 20.84 40.37 -8.01
CA ILE A 126 19.86 39.98 -9.02
C ILE A 126 18.78 41.06 -9.14
N TYR A 127 18.16 41.16 -10.32
CA TYR A 127 16.98 41.99 -10.51
C TYR A 127 15.77 41.30 -9.88
N MET A 128 14.94 42.04 -9.15
CA MET A 128 13.74 41.52 -8.47
C MET A 128 12.56 42.44 -8.77
N PRO A 129 11.60 42.02 -9.62
CA PRO A 129 10.33 42.72 -9.79
C PRO A 129 9.59 42.89 -8.46
N VAL A 130 8.83 43.98 -8.33
CA VAL A 130 8.06 44.28 -7.10
C VAL A 130 7.05 43.18 -6.81
N GLU A 131 6.42 42.63 -7.85
CA GLU A 131 5.43 41.56 -7.74
C GLU A 131 6.02 40.27 -7.15
N LEU A 132 7.29 39.97 -7.44
CA LEU A 132 7.99 38.80 -6.88
C LEU A 132 8.43 39.05 -5.44
N ILE A 133 8.74 40.30 -5.07
CA ILE A 133 9.02 40.69 -3.69
C ILE A 133 7.75 40.54 -2.83
N GLU A 134 6.61 41.04 -3.31
CA GLU A 134 5.31 40.95 -2.62
C GLU A 134 4.87 39.49 -2.41
N LYS A 135 5.14 38.61 -3.39
CA LYS A 135 4.88 37.16 -3.29
C LYS A 135 5.93 36.37 -2.49
N MET A 136 7.00 37.05 -2.05
CA MET A 136 8.17 36.42 -1.44
C MET A 136 8.70 35.25 -2.28
N ASP A 137 8.85 35.44 -3.59
CA ASP A 137 9.19 34.35 -4.53
C ASP A 137 10.64 33.87 -4.34
N THR A 138 10.82 32.96 -3.39
CA THR A 138 12.11 32.36 -3.04
C THR A 138 12.63 31.44 -4.14
N GLY A 139 11.74 30.81 -4.92
CA GLY A 139 12.13 29.97 -6.06
C GLY A 139 12.81 30.79 -7.15
N TYR A 140 12.26 31.97 -7.46
CA TYR A 140 12.89 32.93 -8.37
C TYR A 140 14.28 33.38 -7.87
N VAL A 141 14.43 33.67 -6.59
CA VAL A 141 15.72 34.06 -6.01
C VAL A 141 16.76 32.96 -6.17
N VAL A 142 16.39 31.70 -5.85
CA VAL A 142 17.27 30.53 -6.05
C VAL A 142 17.66 30.39 -7.52
N PHE A 143 16.68 30.46 -8.43
CA PHE A 143 16.88 30.35 -9.88
C PHE A 143 17.89 31.40 -10.41
N GLU A 144 17.68 32.68 -10.10
CA GLU A 144 18.56 33.75 -10.58
C GLU A 144 19.95 33.71 -9.93
N LEU A 145 20.06 33.30 -8.67
CA LEU A 145 21.36 33.10 -8.02
C LEU A 145 22.15 31.96 -8.67
N CYS A 146 21.49 30.83 -8.98
CA CYS A 146 22.10 29.71 -9.73
C CYS A 146 22.62 30.18 -11.09
N LYS A 147 21.81 30.93 -11.84
CA LYS A 147 22.21 31.52 -13.14
C LYS A 147 23.42 32.44 -13.02
N LYS A 148 23.53 33.24 -11.95
CA LYS A 148 24.69 34.12 -11.68
C LYS A 148 25.95 33.38 -11.21
N MET A 149 25.87 32.08 -11.01
CA MET A 149 26.93 31.19 -10.54
C MET A 149 27.21 30.06 -11.53
N ASP A 150 26.55 30.06 -12.70
CA ASP A 150 26.62 28.99 -13.70
C ASP A 150 26.28 27.59 -13.12
N LEU A 151 25.30 27.55 -12.22
CA LEU A 151 24.72 26.32 -11.65
C LEU A 151 23.37 25.99 -12.32
N LEU A 152 23.03 24.70 -12.38
CA LEU A 152 21.73 24.23 -12.85
C LEU A 152 20.65 24.48 -11.78
N PRO A 153 19.63 25.33 -12.04
CA PRO A 153 18.61 25.62 -11.03
C PRO A 153 17.84 24.38 -10.54
N GLU A 154 17.64 23.40 -11.42
CA GLU A 154 16.86 22.18 -11.14
C GLU A 154 17.50 21.31 -10.05
N GLU A 155 18.83 21.33 -9.93
CA GLU A 155 19.57 20.62 -8.87
C GLU A 155 19.56 21.38 -7.54
N HIS A 156 19.10 22.64 -7.55
CA HIS A 156 19.26 23.57 -6.45
C HIS A 156 17.96 24.15 -5.91
N ILE A 157 16.83 24.05 -6.60
CA ILE A 157 15.51 24.38 -6.07
C ILE A 157 15.04 23.15 -5.28
N PRO A 158 15.04 23.18 -3.93
CA PRO A 158 14.57 22.05 -3.16
C PRO A 158 13.05 21.96 -3.33
N GLU A 159 12.59 20.91 -3.98
CA GLU A 159 11.16 20.69 -4.16
C GLU A 159 10.60 19.76 -3.10
N PRO A 160 9.39 20.02 -2.59
CA PRO A 160 8.67 19.01 -1.84
C PRO A 160 8.42 17.80 -2.76
N PRO A 161 8.29 16.58 -2.20
CA PRO A 161 8.02 15.38 -2.99
C PRO A 161 6.81 15.62 -3.89
N ARG A 162 7.05 15.56 -5.21
CA ARG A 162 6.06 15.79 -6.25
C ARG A 162 5.04 14.64 -6.30
N PRO A 163 3.82 14.89 -6.81
CA PRO A 163 2.92 13.80 -7.18
C PRO A 163 3.64 12.88 -8.16
N VAL A 164 3.59 11.58 -7.93
CA VAL A 164 4.15 10.61 -8.87
C VAL A 164 3.39 10.74 -10.19
N GLU A 165 4.03 10.54 -11.34
CA GLU A 165 3.39 10.55 -12.68
C GLU A 165 3.22 9.13 -13.24
N LEU A 166 2.13 8.85 -13.96
CA LEU A 166 1.92 7.54 -14.63
C LEU A 166 2.65 7.44 -15.98
N ASN A 167 3.33 8.50 -16.41
CA ASN A 167 3.89 8.65 -17.76
C ASN A 167 4.92 7.56 -18.13
N ASN A 168 5.45 6.83 -17.14
CA ASN A 168 6.40 5.73 -17.36
C ASN A 168 5.74 4.34 -17.54
N LEU A 169 4.41 4.23 -17.57
CA LEU A 169 3.74 2.93 -17.76
C LEU A 169 3.74 2.43 -19.22
N GLU A 170 4.11 3.26 -20.18
CA GLU A 170 4.24 2.82 -21.58
C GLU A 170 5.32 1.74 -21.74
N GLU A 171 6.46 1.91 -21.07
CA GLU A 171 7.53 0.89 -21.04
C GLU A 171 7.03 -0.41 -20.42
N TYR A 172 6.29 -0.32 -19.31
CA TYR A 172 5.68 -1.48 -18.67
C TYR A 172 4.78 -2.27 -19.62
N TYR A 173 3.87 -1.60 -20.33
CA TYR A 173 3.00 -2.27 -21.30
C TYR A 173 3.79 -2.85 -22.48
N ASN A 174 4.84 -2.17 -22.94
CA ASN A 174 5.71 -2.68 -24.00
C ASN A 174 6.42 -3.98 -23.58
N VAL A 175 7.00 -4.01 -22.37
CA VAL A 175 7.67 -5.20 -21.83
C VAL A 175 6.67 -6.35 -21.67
N MET A 176 5.52 -6.09 -21.02
CA MET A 176 4.44 -7.05 -20.86
C MET A 176 3.96 -7.64 -22.19
N ALA A 177 3.76 -6.79 -23.22
CA ALA A 177 3.16 -7.22 -24.48
C ALA A 177 4.16 -7.85 -25.45
N ARG A 178 5.45 -7.48 -25.40
CA ARG A 178 6.44 -7.86 -26.43
C ARG A 178 7.60 -8.69 -25.91
N SER A 179 7.92 -8.60 -24.62
CA SER A 179 9.16 -9.14 -24.05
C SER A 179 8.93 -10.15 -22.93
N THR A 180 7.68 -10.49 -22.63
CA THR A 180 7.35 -11.50 -21.64
C THR A 180 6.20 -12.37 -22.13
N PRO A 181 6.40 -13.69 -22.22
CA PRO A 181 5.34 -14.62 -22.60
C PRO A 181 4.11 -14.50 -21.69
N TRP A 182 2.93 -14.69 -22.27
CA TRP A 182 1.65 -14.50 -21.57
C TRP A 182 1.50 -15.37 -20.31
N ASN A 183 1.89 -16.63 -20.39
CA ASN A 183 1.88 -17.59 -19.30
C ASN A 183 2.78 -17.11 -18.14
N VAL A 184 3.93 -16.51 -18.46
CA VAL A 184 4.85 -15.94 -17.47
C VAL A 184 4.28 -14.68 -16.84
N ASN A 185 3.69 -13.76 -17.63
CA ASN A 185 2.95 -12.62 -17.10
C ASN A 185 1.88 -13.05 -16.10
N THR A 186 1.12 -14.08 -16.47
CA THR A 186 0.07 -14.65 -15.61
C THR A 186 0.66 -15.21 -14.33
N ALA A 187 1.77 -15.96 -14.39
CA ALA A 187 2.42 -16.51 -13.21
C ALA A 187 3.01 -15.43 -12.27
N ILE A 188 3.54 -14.33 -12.83
CA ILE A 188 3.98 -13.17 -12.07
C ILE A 188 2.78 -12.54 -11.35
N PHE A 189 1.70 -12.25 -12.09
CA PHE A 189 0.47 -11.68 -11.52
C PHE A 189 -0.15 -12.57 -10.46
N GLN A 190 -0.15 -13.89 -10.65
CA GLN A 190 -0.65 -14.84 -9.66
C GLN A 190 0.16 -14.74 -8.35
N ARG A 191 1.50 -14.71 -8.43
CA ARG A 191 2.34 -14.52 -7.23
C ARG A 191 2.05 -13.18 -6.57
N LEU A 192 2.08 -12.08 -7.32
CA LEU A 192 1.83 -10.74 -6.78
C LEU A 192 0.43 -10.64 -6.15
N PHE A 193 -0.58 -11.30 -6.71
CA PHE A 193 -1.91 -11.36 -6.12
C PHE A 193 -1.91 -12.17 -4.83
N LEU A 194 -1.24 -13.31 -4.76
CA LEU A 194 -1.13 -14.10 -3.53
C LEU A 194 -0.36 -13.35 -2.43
N ASN A 195 0.63 -12.52 -2.79
CA ASN A 195 1.32 -11.63 -1.85
C ASN A 195 0.34 -10.69 -1.12
N LEU A 196 -0.76 -10.29 -1.76
CA LEU A 196 -1.81 -9.45 -1.16
C LEU A 196 -2.43 -10.11 0.08
N GLY A 197 -2.73 -11.40 0.00
CA GLY A 197 -3.30 -12.14 1.11
C GLY A 197 -2.36 -12.03 2.32
N CYS A 198 -1.08 -12.21 2.08
CA CYS A 198 -0.03 -12.19 3.09
C CYS A 198 0.22 -10.81 3.71
N ALA A 199 0.20 -9.77 2.88
CA ALA A 199 0.49 -8.40 3.28
C ALA A 199 -0.71 -7.71 3.94
N SER A 200 -1.93 -8.10 3.57
CA SER A 200 -3.15 -7.46 4.06
C SER A 200 -3.77 -8.25 5.22
N MET A 201 -3.53 -7.75 6.44
CA MET A 201 -4.23 -8.21 7.63
C MET A 201 -5.75 -8.20 7.45
N THR A 202 -6.30 -7.29 6.65
CA THR A 202 -7.75 -7.19 6.41
C THR A 202 -8.28 -8.32 5.53
N ILE A 203 -7.51 -8.79 4.52
CA ILE A 203 -7.97 -9.79 3.55
C ILE A 203 -8.10 -11.18 4.18
N MET A 204 -7.15 -11.57 5.03
CA MET A 204 -7.13 -12.90 5.66
C MET A 204 -7.74 -12.98 7.06
N LYS A 205 -7.98 -11.84 7.74
CA LYS A 205 -8.59 -11.84 9.07
C LYS A 205 -10.11 -11.93 8.93
N GLY A 206 -10.66 -13.12 9.16
CA GLY A 206 -12.08 -13.40 8.99
C GLY A 206 -13.02 -12.78 10.03
N THR A 207 -12.57 -11.84 10.86
CA THR A 207 -13.38 -11.28 11.96
C THR A 207 -14.67 -10.63 11.47
N VAL A 208 -15.72 -10.82 12.25
CA VAL A 208 -17.05 -10.24 12.09
C VAL A 208 -17.21 -9.16 13.18
N GLY A 209 -17.29 -7.89 12.79
CA GLY A 209 -17.17 -6.72 13.66
C GLY A 209 -18.14 -6.59 14.85
N HIS A 210 -19.10 -7.50 15.00
CA HIS A 210 -20.17 -7.40 16.00
C HIS A 210 -20.29 -8.54 17.04
N VAL A 211 -19.61 -9.68 16.84
CA VAL A 211 -19.30 -10.77 17.82
C VAL A 211 -18.93 -12.00 16.96
N ASP A 212 -17.71 -12.49 17.11
CA ASP A 212 -17.26 -13.69 16.43
C ASP A 212 -17.85 -14.94 17.11
N THR A 213 -18.67 -15.70 16.39
CA THR A 213 -19.17 -17.01 16.87
C THR A 213 -18.15 -18.13 16.69
N GLN A 214 -17.07 -17.85 15.98
CA GLN A 214 -15.97 -18.77 15.65
C GLN A 214 -14.68 -18.25 16.28
N THR A 215 -13.73 -19.14 16.51
CA THR A 215 -12.39 -18.75 16.98
C THR A 215 -11.63 -17.96 15.91
N PRO A 216 -10.68 -17.10 16.28
CA PRO A 216 -9.83 -16.39 15.32
C PRO A 216 -9.11 -17.32 14.32
N GLN A 217 -8.80 -18.55 14.74
CA GLN A 217 -8.18 -19.55 13.88
C GLN A 217 -9.14 -20.08 12.82
N GLU A 218 -10.38 -20.41 13.20
CA GLU A 218 -11.42 -20.85 12.25
C GLU A 218 -11.75 -19.76 11.23
N LEU A 219 -11.86 -18.52 11.68
CA LEU A 219 -12.11 -17.36 10.81
C LEU A 219 -10.97 -17.15 9.81
N LYS A 220 -9.71 -17.33 10.24
CA LYS A 220 -8.53 -17.31 9.34
C LYS A 220 -8.59 -18.43 8.30
N ILE A 221 -8.96 -19.65 8.70
CA ILE A 221 -9.09 -20.79 7.78
C ILE A 221 -10.16 -20.51 6.70
N ILE A 222 -11.33 -20.01 7.11
CA ILE A 222 -12.42 -19.68 6.18
C ILE A 222 -12.02 -18.51 5.28
N GLY A 223 -11.42 -17.45 5.84
CA GLY A 223 -10.91 -16.31 5.07
C GLY A 223 -9.90 -16.72 4.01
N ASN A 224 -8.92 -17.55 4.36
CA ASN A 224 -7.93 -18.08 3.43
C ASN A 224 -8.58 -18.91 2.31
N ARG A 225 -9.53 -19.79 2.66
CA ARG A 225 -10.27 -20.57 1.66
C ARG A 225 -11.01 -19.66 0.69
N ASN A 226 -11.70 -18.65 1.19
CA ASN A 226 -12.48 -17.72 0.37
C ASN A 226 -11.57 -16.88 -0.54
N PHE A 227 -10.41 -16.45 -0.05
CA PHE A 227 -9.41 -15.75 -0.85
C PHE A 227 -8.86 -16.63 -1.97
N LEU A 228 -8.57 -17.91 -1.72
CA LEU A 228 -8.15 -18.85 -2.75
C LEU A 228 -9.24 -19.11 -3.81
N ILE A 229 -10.52 -19.12 -3.42
CA ILE A 229 -11.63 -19.18 -4.38
C ILE A 229 -11.67 -17.90 -5.23
N MET A 230 -11.53 -16.72 -4.60
CA MET A 230 -11.49 -15.44 -5.33
C MET A 230 -10.29 -15.37 -6.30
N PHE A 231 -9.14 -15.88 -5.89
CA PHE A 231 -7.96 -16.02 -6.75
C PHE A 231 -8.29 -16.88 -7.99
N LYS A 232 -8.83 -18.08 -7.78
CA LYS A 232 -9.22 -18.97 -8.90
C LYS A 232 -10.23 -18.31 -9.83
N GLU A 233 -11.26 -17.69 -9.28
CA GLU A 233 -12.28 -16.98 -10.04
C GLU A 233 -11.68 -15.83 -10.87
N THR A 234 -10.78 -15.05 -10.28
CA THR A 234 -10.13 -13.91 -10.95
C THR A 234 -9.33 -14.37 -12.16
N PHE A 235 -8.48 -15.39 -12.00
CA PHE A 235 -7.60 -15.86 -13.07
C PHE A 235 -8.31 -16.73 -14.11
N ALA A 236 -9.35 -17.48 -13.72
CA ALA A 236 -10.17 -18.23 -14.67
C ALA A 236 -10.95 -17.31 -15.62
N ASN A 237 -11.36 -16.13 -15.12
CA ASN A 237 -12.13 -15.17 -15.90
C ASN A 237 -11.28 -14.02 -16.44
N LEU A 238 -9.96 -14.00 -16.26
CA LEU A 238 -9.11 -12.82 -16.51
C LEU A 238 -9.36 -12.20 -17.89
N HIS A 239 -9.51 -13.05 -18.91
CA HIS A 239 -9.71 -12.68 -20.32
C HIS A 239 -11.15 -12.43 -20.76
N LEU A 240 -12.11 -12.74 -19.89
CA LEU A 240 -13.50 -12.53 -20.21
C LEU A 240 -13.87 -11.07 -19.96
N PHE A 241 -14.80 -10.55 -20.76
CA PHE A 241 -15.40 -9.25 -20.50
C PHE A 241 -16.03 -9.25 -19.09
N THR A 242 -15.91 -8.12 -18.39
CA THR A 242 -16.50 -7.98 -17.06
C THR A 242 -17.26 -6.69 -16.97
N ASP A 243 -18.54 -6.80 -16.61
CA ASP A 243 -19.37 -5.66 -16.28
C ASP A 243 -18.90 -5.03 -14.96
N ILE A 244 -18.51 -3.76 -15.01
CA ILE A 244 -18.07 -2.99 -13.84
C ILE A 244 -19.31 -2.31 -13.26
N ASN A 245 -19.98 -3.00 -12.34
CA ASN A 245 -21.23 -2.56 -11.74
C ASN A 245 -21.38 -3.04 -10.28
N LEU A 246 -22.52 -2.73 -9.67
CA LEU A 246 -22.83 -3.12 -8.29
C LEU A 246 -22.89 -4.65 -8.09
N ASP A 247 -23.24 -5.42 -9.12
CA ASP A 247 -23.33 -6.88 -9.02
C ASP A 247 -21.94 -7.54 -9.00
N LEU A 248 -20.94 -6.94 -9.62
CA LEU A 248 -19.54 -7.34 -9.44
C LEU A 248 -19.12 -7.21 -7.97
N LEU A 249 -19.42 -6.07 -7.33
CA LEU A 249 -19.12 -5.88 -5.90
C LEU A 249 -19.84 -6.90 -5.02
N LYS A 250 -21.11 -7.19 -5.29
CA LYS A 250 -21.88 -8.24 -4.59
C LYS A 250 -21.28 -9.62 -4.80
N THR A 251 -20.80 -9.93 -6.00
CA THR A 251 -20.16 -11.22 -6.32
C THR A 251 -18.86 -11.39 -5.54
N ILE A 252 -18.01 -10.36 -5.54
CA ILE A 252 -16.77 -10.35 -4.74
C ILE A 252 -17.11 -10.52 -3.25
N HIS A 253 -18.10 -9.78 -2.73
CA HIS A 253 -18.56 -9.91 -1.34
C HIS A 253 -19.09 -11.30 -1.02
N LYS A 254 -19.88 -11.90 -1.92
CA LYS A 254 -20.42 -13.25 -1.75
C LYS A 254 -19.30 -14.28 -1.61
N ILE A 255 -18.26 -14.19 -2.44
CA ILE A 255 -17.12 -15.11 -2.39
C ILE A 255 -16.31 -14.90 -1.11
N LEU A 256 -15.90 -13.66 -0.84
CA LEU A 256 -15.00 -13.35 0.28
C LEU A 256 -15.65 -13.54 1.67
N SER A 257 -16.95 -13.30 1.78
CA SER A 257 -17.67 -13.39 3.05
C SER A 257 -18.43 -14.71 3.25
N ASN A 258 -18.29 -15.68 2.33
CA ASN A 258 -18.99 -16.96 2.43
C ASN A 258 -18.61 -17.72 3.71
N GLY A 259 -19.61 -18.03 4.56
CA GLY A 259 -19.39 -18.69 5.84
C GLY A 259 -18.77 -17.82 6.94
N LEU A 260 -18.57 -16.52 6.67
CA LEU A 260 -18.16 -15.52 7.66
C LEU A 260 -19.33 -14.62 8.08
N VAL A 261 -20.19 -14.24 7.12
CA VAL A 261 -21.36 -13.38 7.39
C VAL A 261 -22.65 -14.01 6.86
N PRO A 262 -23.78 -13.87 7.57
CA PRO A 262 -25.04 -14.52 7.19
C PRO A 262 -25.65 -13.98 5.89
N HIS A 263 -25.33 -12.75 5.49
CA HIS A 263 -25.91 -12.08 4.31
C HIS A 263 -24.86 -11.80 3.21
N ALA A 264 -23.93 -12.74 3.00
CA ALA A 264 -22.90 -12.61 1.97
C ALA A 264 -23.52 -12.33 0.59
N GLY A 265 -22.99 -11.32 -0.11
CA GLY A 265 -23.49 -10.84 -1.41
C GLY A 265 -24.66 -9.85 -1.37
N ASN A 266 -25.25 -9.55 -0.21
CA ASN A 266 -26.35 -8.59 -0.11
C ASN A 266 -25.90 -7.30 0.56
N PHE A 267 -26.31 -6.17 -0.01
CA PHE A 267 -26.20 -4.89 0.68
C PHE A 267 -27.04 -4.90 1.95
N ARG A 268 -26.61 -4.11 2.94
CA ARG A 268 -27.43 -3.88 4.13
C ARG A 268 -28.74 -3.17 3.77
N PRO A 269 -29.82 -3.39 4.53
CA PRO A 269 -31.13 -2.82 4.20
C PRO A 269 -31.36 -1.41 4.76
N HIS A 270 -30.53 -0.91 5.69
CA HIS A 270 -30.71 0.39 6.33
C HIS A 270 -29.38 1.02 6.77
N ASP A 271 -29.42 2.33 7.04
CA ASP A 271 -28.39 3.10 7.75
C ASP A 271 -28.13 2.49 9.14
N PHE A 272 -26.87 2.29 9.52
CA PHE A 272 -26.52 1.81 10.85
C PHE A 272 -25.24 2.49 11.36
N PRO A 273 -25.09 2.67 12.68
CA PRO A 273 -23.86 3.19 13.26
C PRO A 273 -22.76 2.13 13.17
N ASP A 274 -21.93 2.18 12.13
CA ASP A 274 -20.73 1.38 12.02
C ASP A 274 -19.51 2.15 12.56
N ARG A 275 -18.63 1.43 13.25
CA ARG A 275 -17.32 1.91 13.67
C ARG A 275 -16.30 2.02 12.53
N ASN A 276 -16.64 1.60 11.31
CA ASN A 276 -15.73 1.60 10.15
C ASN A 276 -16.31 2.25 8.88
N GLY A 277 -17.57 2.71 8.91
CA GLY A 277 -18.32 3.00 7.70
C GLY A 277 -19.58 3.81 7.94
N VAL A 278 -19.96 4.64 6.97
CA VAL A 278 -20.59 5.89 7.36
C VAL A 278 -21.74 6.31 6.48
N THR A 279 -22.90 5.72 6.77
CA THR A 279 -24.20 6.34 6.47
C THR A 279 -25.03 6.26 7.75
N PHE A 280 -25.00 7.35 8.52
CA PHE A 280 -25.83 7.50 9.70
C PHE A 280 -27.03 8.37 9.36
N GLU A 281 -28.23 7.89 9.71
CA GLU A 281 -29.49 8.61 9.76
C GLU A 281 -29.72 9.63 8.63
N ASN A 282 -30.40 9.22 7.54
CA ASN A 282 -31.25 10.10 6.70
C ASN A 282 -31.92 9.38 5.52
N ASN A 283 -31.93 8.04 5.46
CA ASN A 283 -32.29 7.26 4.27
C ASN A 283 -31.38 7.61 3.07
N ASN A 284 -30.11 7.93 3.34
CA ASN A 284 -29.15 8.31 2.31
C ASN A 284 -28.53 7.10 1.60
N PHE A 285 -28.58 5.91 2.21
CA PHE A 285 -27.94 4.71 1.69
C PHE A 285 -28.29 4.42 0.23
N GLU A 286 -29.58 4.43 -0.12
CA GLU A 286 -30.03 4.14 -1.49
C GLU A 286 -29.49 5.14 -2.51
N ARG A 287 -29.51 6.44 -2.18
CA ARG A 287 -28.94 7.49 -3.02
C ARG A 287 -27.45 7.24 -3.26
N GLU A 288 -26.71 6.91 -2.21
CA GLU A 288 -25.26 6.75 -2.29
C GLU A 288 -24.83 5.47 -3.01
N ILE A 289 -25.62 4.38 -2.87
CA ILE A 289 -25.47 3.18 -3.69
C ILE A 289 -25.70 3.51 -5.18
N ASN A 290 -26.70 4.33 -5.49
CA ASN A 290 -26.95 4.77 -6.86
C ASN A 290 -25.80 5.65 -7.38
N ASP A 291 -25.30 6.59 -6.58
CA ASP A 291 -24.13 7.41 -6.91
C ASP A 291 -22.89 6.53 -7.16
N LEU A 292 -22.65 5.52 -6.32
CA LEU A 292 -21.59 4.53 -6.53
C LEU A 292 -21.78 3.77 -7.84
N GLY A 293 -23.01 3.36 -8.15
CA GLY A 293 -23.35 2.73 -9.43
C GLY A 293 -22.98 3.60 -10.63
N HIS A 294 -23.24 4.91 -10.56
CA HIS A 294 -22.82 5.86 -11.59
C HIS A 294 -21.29 5.95 -11.71
N VAL A 295 -20.57 6.00 -10.59
CA VAL A 295 -19.09 6.03 -10.62
C VAL A 295 -18.51 4.76 -11.23
N LEU A 296 -19.07 3.59 -10.91
CA LEU A 296 -18.62 2.32 -11.52
C LEU A 296 -18.85 2.31 -13.04
N TRP A 297 -19.97 2.89 -13.50
CA TRP A 297 -20.22 3.07 -14.93
C TRP A 297 -19.18 4.00 -15.58
N GLU A 298 -18.83 5.13 -14.94
CA GLU A 298 -17.76 6.03 -15.42
C GLU A 298 -16.39 5.33 -15.43
N THR A 299 -16.09 4.50 -14.42
CA THR A 299 -14.90 3.65 -14.39
C THR A 299 -14.85 2.78 -15.64
N ALA A 300 -15.96 2.15 -16.03
CA ALA A 300 -16.05 1.35 -17.25
C ALA A 300 -15.79 2.17 -18.52
N GLN A 301 -16.35 3.37 -18.63
CA GLN A 301 -16.15 4.24 -19.79
C GLN A 301 -14.68 4.69 -19.91
N SER A 302 -14.00 4.86 -18.78
CA SER A 302 -12.60 5.29 -18.75
C SER A 302 -11.58 4.18 -19.02
N PHE A 303 -12.01 2.93 -19.28
CA PHE A 303 -11.11 1.77 -19.38
C PHE A 303 -9.95 1.95 -20.38
N ASN A 304 -10.15 2.71 -21.46
CA ASN A 304 -9.13 2.97 -22.48
C ASN A 304 -8.18 4.14 -22.16
N HIS A 305 -8.46 4.95 -21.14
CA HIS A 305 -7.65 6.10 -20.76
C HIS A 305 -7.06 5.89 -19.37
N LEU A 306 -5.78 5.49 -19.31
CA LEU A 306 -5.13 4.95 -18.11
C LEU A 306 -5.27 5.85 -16.87
N ASP A 307 -4.97 7.14 -17.00
CA ASP A 307 -5.02 8.06 -15.87
C ASP A 307 -6.44 8.22 -15.32
N ASN A 308 -7.40 8.49 -16.22
CA ASN A 308 -8.83 8.57 -15.89
C ASN A 308 -9.35 7.26 -15.28
N PHE A 309 -8.89 6.10 -15.76
CA PHE A 309 -9.25 4.81 -15.19
C PHE A 309 -8.76 4.64 -13.76
N VAL A 310 -7.49 4.93 -13.50
CA VAL A 310 -6.91 4.85 -12.15
C VAL A 310 -7.59 5.84 -11.21
N TYR A 311 -7.88 7.05 -11.68
CA TYR A 311 -8.65 8.05 -10.94
C TYR A 311 -10.06 7.56 -10.61
N ASN A 312 -10.80 7.04 -11.60
CA ASN A 312 -12.16 6.55 -11.38
C ASN A 312 -12.21 5.30 -10.49
N ILE A 313 -11.19 4.44 -10.52
CA ILE A 313 -11.04 3.34 -9.56
C ILE A 313 -10.81 3.86 -8.16
N ALA A 314 -9.90 4.83 -7.98
CA ALA A 314 -9.63 5.42 -6.67
C ALA A 314 -10.89 6.08 -6.11
N ARG A 315 -11.66 6.78 -6.94
CA ARG A 315 -12.96 7.37 -6.58
C ARG A 315 -13.99 6.29 -6.21
N ALA A 316 -14.12 5.23 -7.00
CA ALA A 316 -15.01 4.12 -6.69
C ALA A 316 -14.65 3.45 -5.36
N TYR A 317 -13.36 3.21 -5.10
CA TYR A 317 -12.87 2.67 -3.84
C TYR A 317 -13.15 3.59 -2.66
N PHE A 318 -12.83 4.89 -2.79
CA PHE A 318 -13.06 5.91 -1.78
C PHE A 318 -14.54 6.00 -1.38
N MET A 319 -15.44 6.04 -2.37
CA MET A 319 -16.88 6.04 -2.14
C MET A 319 -17.36 4.74 -1.52
N PHE A 320 -16.90 3.60 -2.02
CA PHE A 320 -17.31 2.29 -1.52
C PHE A 320 -16.96 2.10 -0.04
N ILE A 321 -15.74 2.46 0.37
CA ILE A 321 -15.33 2.39 1.78
C ILE A 321 -16.12 3.39 2.64
N GLY A 322 -16.35 4.60 2.14
CA GLY A 322 -17.17 5.60 2.82
C GLY A 322 -18.61 5.14 3.08
N ILE A 323 -19.27 4.61 2.04
CA ILE A 323 -20.66 4.12 2.11
C ILE A 323 -20.76 2.88 3.01
N HIS A 324 -19.75 2.01 2.96
CA HIS A 324 -19.72 0.75 3.71
C HIS A 324 -20.99 -0.10 3.48
N PRO A 325 -21.21 -0.55 2.23
CA PRO A 325 -22.52 -1.03 1.79
C PRO A 325 -22.88 -2.45 2.27
N PHE A 326 -21.92 -3.20 2.78
CA PHE A 326 -22.15 -4.51 3.36
C PHE A 326 -22.09 -4.46 4.89
N TRP A 327 -22.69 -5.46 5.53
CA TRP A 327 -22.62 -5.64 6.99
C TRP A 327 -21.18 -5.80 7.51
N ASP A 328 -20.31 -6.40 6.69
CA ASP A 328 -18.88 -6.54 6.97
C ASP A 328 -18.11 -6.78 5.66
N SER A 329 -16.80 -6.94 5.76
CA SER A 329 -15.87 -7.26 4.67
C SER A 329 -15.70 -6.15 3.63
N ASN A 330 -16.21 -4.95 3.86
CA ASN A 330 -16.05 -3.84 2.90
C ASN A 330 -14.57 -3.58 2.59
N GLY A 331 -13.70 -3.45 3.59
CA GLY A 331 -12.26 -3.32 3.33
C GLY A 331 -11.67 -4.43 2.43
N ARG A 332 -12.16 -5.67 2.54
CA ARG A 332 -11.72 -6.79 1.70
C ARG A 332 -12.26 -6.69 0.28
N VAL A 333 -13.55 -6.40 0.16
CA VAL A 333 -14.24 -6.29 -1.13
C VAL A 333 -13.66 -5.15 -1.94
N GLY A 334 -13.44 -3.98 -1.33
CA GLY A 334 -12.88 -2.83 -2.02
C GLY A 334 -11.46 -3.10 -2.52
N LYS A 335 -10.59 -3.67 -1.68
CA LYS A 335 -9.21 -4.03 -2.07
C LYS A 335 -9.17 -5.08 -3.18
N CYS A 336 -9.99 -6.12 -3.08
CA CYS A 336 -10.13 -7.13 -4.13
C CYS A 336 -10.72 -6.54 -5.41
N PHE A 337 -11.69 -5.62 -5.33
CA PHE A 337 -12.23 -4.94 -6.50
C PHE A 337 -11.15 -4.13 -7.24
N VAL A 338 -10.37 -3.30 -6.54
CA VAL A 338 -9.27 -2.53 -7.15
C VAL A 338 -8.30 -3.46 -7.88
N ASN A 339 -7.85 -4.53 -7.21
CA ASN A 339 -6.89 -5.47 -7.80
C ASN A 339 -7.48 -6.31 -8.93
N TYR A 340 -8.76 -6.68 -8.83
CA TYR A 340 -9.48 -7.31 -9.94
C TYR A 340 -9.50 -6.39 -11.16
N MET A 341 -9.80 -5.11 -10.98
CA MET A 341 -9.85 -4.13 -12.07
C MET A 341 -8.47 -3.85 -12.68
N PHE A 342 -7.42 -3.79 -11.86
CA PHE A 342 -6.05 -3.67 -12.36
C PHE A 342 -5.64 -4.87 -13.19
N LEU A 343 -5.88 -6.09 -12.70
CA LEU A 343 -5.63 -7.30 -13.46
C LEU A 343 -6.38 -7.31 -14.80
N LYS A 344 -7.65 -6.89 -14.82
CA LYS A 344 -8.44 -6.77 -16.06
C LYS A 344 -7.84 -5.81 -17.07
N LYS A 345 -7.20 -4.74 -16.61
CA LYS A 345 -6.51 -3.76 -17.45
C LYS A 345 -5.09 -4.21 -17.86
N GLY A 346 -4.60 -5.34 -17.32
CA GLY A 346 -3.22 -5.78 -17.50
C GLY A 346 -2.22 -4.99 -16.65
N LEU A 347 -2.66 -4.45 -15.52
CA LEU A 347 -1.83 -3.83 -14.50
C LEU A 347 -1.55 -4.83 -13.37
N PRO A 348 -0.40 -4.74 -12.69
CA PRO A 348 -0.09 -5.64 -11.59
C PRO A 348 -0.99 -5.31 -10.37
N PRO A 349 -1.34 -6.32 -9.56
CA PRO A 349 -2.09 -6.09 -8.34
C PRO A 349 -1.24 -5.32 -7.33
N ILE A 350 -1.89 -4.38 -6.61
CA ILE A 350 -1.25 -3.53 -5.61
C ILE A 350 -1.42 -4.05 -4.19
N SER A 351 -0.32 -4.05 -3.43
CA SER A 351 -0.38 -4.22 -1.98
C SER A 351 -0.88 -2.93 -1.32
N PHE A 352 -1.70 -3.03 -0.27
CA PHE A 352 -2.22 -1.89 0.45
C PHE A 352 -1.40 -1.63 1.72
N HIS A 353 -0.81 -0.44 1.84
CA HIS A 353 -0.19 0.05 3.07
C HIS A 353 -1.25 0.65 4.01
N ASN A 354 -1.48 0.01 5.16
CA ASN A 354 -2.62 0.32 6.03
C ASN A 354 -2.64 1.79 6.49
N THR A 355 -1.52 2.35 6.96
CA THR A 355 -1.54 3.71 7.55
C THR A 355 -1.86 4.77 6.50
N THR A 356 -1.16 4.76 5.36
CA THR A 356 -1.37 5.76 4.30
C THR A 356 -2.75 5.63 3.67
N GLU A 357 -3.21 4.39 3.45
CA GLU A 357 -4.58 4.13 2.98
C GLU A 357 -5.62 4.74 3.91
N VAL A 358 -5.49 4.45 5.20
CA VAL A 358 -6.42 4.88 6.24
C VAL A 358 -6.45 6.40 6.33
N LEU A 359 -5.30 7.07 6.28
CA LEU A 359 -5.25 8.54 6.33
C LEU A 359 -5.81 9.22 5.06
N SER A 360 -5.85 8.51 3.93
CA SER A 360 -6.54 8.96 2.72
C SER A 360 -8.04 8.70 2.75
N LEU A 361 -8.59 8.04 3.79
CA LEU A 361 -10.03 7.81 3.90
C LEU A 361 -10.78 9.05 4.39
N PRO A 362 -12.05 9.22 3.94
CA PRO A 362 -12.85 10.39 4.28
C PRO A 362 -13.03 10.61 5.79
N ARG A 363 -13.04 9.53 6.58
CA ARG A 363 -13.12 9.55 8.06
C ARG A 363 -12.03 10.39 8.73
N TYR A 364 -10.84 10.43 8.15
CA TYR A 364 -9.68 11.16 8.67
C TYR A 364 -9.44 12.48 7.93
N GLY A 365 -10.48 12.97 7.22
CA GLY A 365 -10.39 14.14 6.35
C GLY A 365 -9.71 13.86 5.01
N GLY A 366 -9.38 12.61 4.70
CA GLY A 366 -8.77 12.25 3.44
C GLY A 366 -9.61 12.70 2.25
N THR A 367 -8.97 13.24 1.23
CA THR A 367 -9.59 13.66 -0.03
C THR A 367 -9.54 12.54 -1.07
N MET A 368 -10.37 12.67 -2.10
CA MET A 368 -10.29 11.75 -3.24
C MET A 368 -8.94 11.89 -3.98
N ASP A 369 -8.36 13.10 -4.04
CA ASP A 369 -7.05 13.31 -4.68
C ASP A 369 -5.94 12.57 -3.91
N GLU A 370 -5.97 12.58 -2.58
CA GLU A 370 -5.05 11.80 -1.75
C GLU A 370 -5.22 10.29 -1.95
N MET A 371 -6.46 9.81 -2.14
CA MET A 371 -6.70 8.40 -2.46
C MET A 371 -6.18 8.05 -3.86
N TYR A 372 -6.39 8.92 -4.85
CA TYR A 372 -5.84 8.75 -6.19
C TYR A 372 -4.30 8.71 -6.17
N ILE A 373 -3.65 9.64 -5.47
CA ILE A 373 -2.19 9.66 -5.29
C ILE A 373 -1.70 8.39 -4.57
N TYR A 374 -2.42 7.94 -3.55
CA TYR A 374 -2.12 6.69 -2.86
C TYR A 374 -2.15 5.50 -3.83
N ILE A 375 -3.28 5.27 -4.51
CA ILE A 375 -3.45 4.15 -5.45
C ILE A 375 -2.41 4.22 -6.58
N LYS A 376 -2.13 5.41 -7.10
CA LYS A 376 -1.11 5.65 -8.12
C LYS A 376 0.29 5.27 -7.64
N THR A 377 0.67 5.70 -6.44
CA THR A 377 1.96 5.33 -5.83
C THR A 377 2.05 3.82 -5.64
N ARG A 378 0.99 3.18 -5.13
CA ARG A 378 0.96 1.72 -4.96
C ARG A 378 1.07 0.97 -6.29
N LEU A 379 0.46 1.49 -7.35
CA LEU A 379 0.54 0.92 -8.69
C LEU A 379 1.96 0.93 -9.23
N LEU A 380 2.68 2.03 -9.07
CA LEU A 380 4.06 2.13 -9.54
C LEU A 380 5.00 1.22 -8.74
N MET A 381 4.78 1.07 -7.44
CA MET A 381 5.50 0.07 -6.64
C MET A 381 5.22 -1.36 -7.12
N ALA A 382 3.98 -1.67 -7.48
CA ALA A 382 3.62 -2.98 -8.02
C ALA A 382 4.24 -3.25 -9.42
N VAL A 383 4.51 -2.20 -10.20
CA VAL A 383 5.25 -2.30 -11.46
C VAL A 383 6.73 -2.63 -11.22
N GLU A 384 7.35 -2.02 -10.21
CA GLU A 384 8.70 -2.40 -9.79
C GLU A 384 8.76 -3.85 -9.29
N ASP A 385 7.75 -4.29 -8.53
CA ASP A 385 7.62 -5.69 -8.11
C ASP A 385 7.45 -6.65 -9.29
N TYR A 386 6.72 -6.24 -10.34
CA TYR A 386 6.62 -7.00 -11.58
C TYR A 386 7.97 -7.12 -12.28
N TYR A 387 8.72 -6.02 -12.43
CA TYR A 387 10.04 -6.05 -13.07
C TYR A 387 11.05 -6.87 -12.29
N TYR A 388 11.00 -6.80 -10.96
CA TYR A 388 11.77 -7.68 -10.10
C TYR A 388 11.49 -9.14 -10.42
N GLU A 389 10.21 -9.54 -10.42
CA GLU A 389 9.83 -10.93 -10.66
C GLU A 389 10.23 -11.42 -12.05
N ARG A 390 10.08 -10.56 -13.04
CA ARG A 390 10.49 -10.85 -14.41
C ARG A 390 12.01 -11.08 -14.48
N ARG A 391 12.82 -10.18 -13.93
CA ARG A 391 14.30 -10.31 -13.89
C ARG A 391 14.75 -11.57 -13.16
N LYS A 392 14.04 -11.92 -12.08
CA LYS A 392 14.30 -13.16 -11.34
C LYS A 392 14.06 -14.40 -12.21
N LEU A 393 12.95 -14.44 -12.95
CA LEU A 393 12.69 -15.53 -13.89
C LEU A 393 13.70 -15.56 -15.04
N GLU A 394 14.19 -14.41 -15.52
CA GLU A 394 15.30 -14.37 -16.48
C GLU A 394 16.60 -14.94 -15.90
N LEU A 395 16.94 -14.58 -14.65
CA LEU A 395 18.13 -15.08 -13.96
C LEU A 395 18.15 -16.61 -13.86
N PHE A 396 16.97 -17.22 -13.65
CA PHE A 396 16.83 -18.67 -13.56
C PHE A 396 16.58 -19.36 -14.92
N ASP A 397 16.64 -18.64 -16.04
CA ASP A 397 16.35 -19.17 -17.38
C ASP A 397 14.92 -19.72 -17.52
N PHE A 398 13.96 -19.10 -16.81
CA PHE A 398 12.55 -19.48 -16.79
C PHE A 398 11.65 -18.57 -17.65
N ILE A 399 12.19 -17.49 -18.21
CA ILE A 399 11.39 -16.49 -18.94
C ILE A 399 10.69 -17.07 -20.18
N ASP A 400 11.24 -18.11 -20.80
CA ASP A 400 10.68 -18.77 -21.98
C ASP A 400 10.04 -20.14 -21.66
N LYS A 401 9.92 -20.49 -20.37
CA LYS A 401 9.38 -21.78 -19.91
C LYS A 401 7.88 -21.68 -19.61
N GLN A 402 7.19 -22.82 -19.53
CA GLN A 402 5.83 -22.83 -18.98
C GLN A 402 5.88 -22.78 -17.46
N VAL A 403 5.31 -21.73 -16.87
CA VAL A 403 5.19 -21.56 -15.43
C VAL A 403 3.73 -21.77 -15.05
N TYR A 404 3.47 -22.71 -14.14
CA TYR A 404 2.12 -23.09 -13.73
C TYR A 404 2.05 -23.52 -12.27
N ASN A 405 0.84 -23.84 -11.81
CA ASN A 405 0.55 -24.22 -10.44
C ASN A 405 1.20 -23.27 -9.40
N VAL A 406 0.99 -21.97 -9.63
CA VAL A 406 1.43 -20.93 -8.69
C VAL A 406 0.57 -21.01 -7.45
N SER A 407 1.21 -21.26 -6.31
CA SER A 407 0.51 -21.46 -5.05
C SER A 407 1.19 -20.73 -3.91
N PHE A 408 0.45 -20.62 -2.82
CA PHE A 408 0.88 -19.97 -1.59
C PHE A 408 0.47 -20.80 -0.38
N ASP A 409 1.40 -20.98 0.55
CA ASP A 409 1.12 -21.49 1.87
C ASP A 409 1.91 -20.70 2.92
N SER A 410 1.20 -19.90 3.71
CA SER A 410 1.68 -19.39 5.00
C SER A 410 3.04 -18.67 4.97
N GLY A 411 3.33 -17.94 3.89
CA GLY A 411 4.57 -17.16 3.71
C GLY A 411 5.48 -17.71 2.59
N PHE A 412 5.19 -18.91 2.11
CA PHE A 412 5.94 -19.60 1.06
C PHE A 412 5.15 -19.60 -0.24
N TYR A 413 5.85 -19.35 -1.34
CA TYR A 413 5.33 -19.39 -2.69
C TYR A 413 5.98 -20.54 -3.44
N PHE A 414 5.17 -21.21 -4.24
CA PHE A 414 5.63 -22.31 -5.07
C PHE A 414 5.19 -22.08 -6.50
N ARG A 415 6.06 -22.40 -7.47
CA ARG A 415 5.71 -22.49 -8.89
C ARG A 415 6.28 -23.76 -9.49
N GLN A 416 5.55 -24.40 -10.39
CA GLN A 416 6.07 -25.46 -11.25
C GLN A 416 6.53 -24.88 -12.57
N ILE A 417 7.72 -25.30 -12.99
CA ILE A 417 8.34 -24.92 -14.26
C ILE A 417 8.41 -26.16 -15.13
N ASP A 418 7.79 -26.09 -16.30
CA ASP A 418 7.93 -27.10 -17.35
C ASP A 418 9.33 -26.98 -17.96
N ASP A 419 10.23 -27.81 -17.46
CA ASP A 419 11.61 -27.94 -17.91
C ASP A 419 11.96 -29.43 -17.96
N ASN A 420 13.15 -29.78 -18.44
CA ASN A 420 13.60 -31.18 -18.47
C ASN A 420 14.92 -31.35 -17.69
N PRO A 421 14.88 -31.84 -16.43
CA PRO A 421 13.69 -32.27 -15.67
C PRO A 421 12.81 -31.11 -15.19
N GLN A 422 11.54 -31.39 -14.86
CA GLN A 422 10.61 -30.41 -14.30
C GLN A 422 11.18 -29.80 -13.01
N LYS A 423 10.90 -28.52 -12.74
CA LYS A 423 11.42 -27.84 -11.56
C LYS A 423 10.30 -27.26 -10.69
N ILE A 424 10.56 -27.17 -9.39
CA ILE A 424 9.76 -26.39 -8.44
C ILE A 424 10.60 -25.19 -8.00
N GLU A 425 10.11 -23.98 -8.25
CA GLU A 425 10.58 -22.77 -7.57
C GLU A 425 9.92 -22.71 -6.19
N LEU A 426 10.72 -22.63 -5.14
CA LEU A 426 10.29 -22.30 -3.79
C LEU A 426 10.83 -20.92 -3.42
N ASN A 427 9.93 -20.02 -3.03
CA ASN A 427 10.26 -18.66 -2.65
C ASN A 427 9.67 -18.30 -1.28
N PHE A 428 10.42 -17.57 -0.46
CA PHE A 428 9.91 -17.00 0.80
C PHE A 428 10.75 -15.80 1.23
N GLN A 429 10.19 -15.01 2.16
CA GLN A 429 10.81 -13.79 2.64
C GLN A 429 11.37 -13.94 4.06
N ILE A 430 12.54 -13.35 4.30
CA ILE A 430 13.19 -13.29 5.61
C ILE A 430 13.28 -11.84 6.09
N PHE A 431 12.76 -11.60 7.28
CA PHE A 431 12.84 -10.31 7.96
C PHE A 431 14.00 -10.33 8.95
N LEU A 432 14.92 -9.38 8.81
CA LEU A 432 16.04 -9.19 9.72
C LEU A 432 15.67 -8.10 10.74
N LEU A 433 15.44 -8.51 11.98
CA LEU A 433 15.01 -7.66 13.08
C LEU A 433 15.69 -8.09 14.38
N SER A 434 16.08 -7.13 15.21
CA SER A 434 16.57 -7.43 16.55
C SER A 434 15.47 -8.07 17.42
N TRP A 435 15.86 -8.92 18.35
CA TRP A 435 14.95 -9.70 19.22
C TRP A 435 14.06 -8.83 20.12
N ASP A 436 14.54 -7.65 20.45
CA ASP A 436 13.84 -6.64 21.24
C ASP A 436 12.88 -5.79 20.39
N ASN A 437 12.91 -5.93 19.06
CA ASN A 437 11.99 -5.21 18.19
C ASN A 437 10.56 -5.75 18.35
N PRO A 438 9.55 -4.91 18.66
CA PRO A 438 8.17 -5.35 18.80
C PRO A 438 7.60 -6.08 17.57
N LEU A 439 8.10 -5.75 16.37
CA LEU A 439 7.69 -6.39 15.12
C LEU A 439 8.15 -7.86 15.01
N PHE A 440 9.17 -8.26 15.79
CA PHE A 440 9.74 -9.60 15.72
C PHE A 440 8.67 -10.67 16.02
N ASN A 441 8.03 -10.58 17.18
CA ASN A 441 6.97 -11.51 17.59
C ASN A 441 5.73 -11.39 16.69
N GLN A 442 5.39 -10.17 16.27
CA GLN A 442 4.25 -9.95 15.37
C GLN A 442 4.43 -10.67 14.03
N LEU A 443 5.61 -10.59 13.42
CA LEU A 443 5.90 -11.25 12.15
C LEU A 443 5.96 -12.78 12.31
N LEU A 444 6.50 -13.27 13.44
CA LEU A 444 6.44 -14.70 13.77
C LEU A 444 5.00 -15.20 13.89
N ASP A 445 4.12 -14.47 14.58
CA ASP A 445 2.70 -14.80 14.70
C ASP A 445 1.98 -14.81 13.34
N GLN A 446 2.51 -14.07 12.36
CA GLN A 446 2.06 -14.06 10.98
C GLN A 446 2.67 -15.18 10.11
N CYS A 447 3.42 -16.11 10.71
CA CYS A 447 4.14 -17.19 10.03
C CYS A 447 5.24 -16.69 9.08
N ARG A 448 5.86 -15.53 9.37
CA ARG A 448 7.01 -15.04 8.59
C ARG A 448 8.32 -15.65 9.13
N VAL A 449 9.30 -15.78 8.25
CA VAL A 449 10.66 -16.14 8.67
C VAL A 449 11.34 -14.87 9.18
N VAL A 450 11.69 -14.85 10.47
CA VAL A 450 12.35 -13.70 11.10
C VAL A 450 13.67 -14.16 11.71
N VAL A 451 14.74 -13.41 11.51
CA VAL A 451 16.07 -13.72 12.08
C VAL A 451 16.64 -12.50 12.79
N GLY A 452 17.40 -12.75 13.86
CA GLY A 452 18.06 -11.71 14.66
C GLY A 452 19.27 -11.07 13.98
N GLU A 453 19.96 -11.84 13.13
CA GLU A 453 21.22 -11.45 12.51
C GLU A 453 21.33 -11.98 11.07
N GLU A 454 22.03 -11.24 10.21
CA GLU A 454 22.14 -11.54 8.77
C GLU A 454 22.84 -12.88 8.51
N HIS A 455 23.80 -13.28 9.36
CA HIS A 455 24.52 -14.54 9.20
C HIS A 455 23.58 -15.74 9.33
N TYR A 456 22.46 -15.63 10.04
CA TYR A 456 21.42 -16.67 10.11
C TYR A 456 20.65 -16.79 8.79
N ALA A 457 20.34 -15.68 8.12
CA ALA A 457 19.72 -15.71 6.79
C ALA A 457 20.61 -16.40 5.75
N LYS A 458 21.94 -16.29 5.89
CA LYS A 458 22.91 -16.94 5.00
C LYS A 458 23.23 -18.39 5.35
N SER A 459 22.81 -18.86 6.54
CA SER A 459 23.14 -20.18 7.07
C SER A 459 21.91 -21.06 7.31
N LEU A 460 20.86 -20.82 6.52
CA LEU A 460 19.60 -21.58 6.60
C LEU A 460 19.80 -23.01 6.15
N ILE A 461 19.07 -23.89 6.81
CA ILE A 461 18.89 -25.28 6.42
C ILE A 461 17.41 -25.44 6.06
N LEU A 462 17.16 -25.91 4.84
CA LEU A 462 15.81 -26.32 4.43
C LEU A 462 15.70 -27.84 4.54
N TYR A 463 14.75 -28.32 5.35
CA TYR A 463 14.33 -29.71 5.33
C TYR A 463 13.15 -29.86 4.40
N CYS A 464 13.32 -30.72 3.41
CA CYS A 464 12.36 -30.94 2.34
C CYS A 464 11.91 -32.40 2.33
N GLY A 465 10.68 -32.63 1.91
CA GLY A 465 10.09 -33.96 1.89
C GLY A 465 9.03 -34.11 0.81
N PHE A 466 8.89 -35.31 0.26
CA PHE A 466 7.76 -35.67 -0.58
C PHE A 466 6.82 -36.64 0.13
N SER A 467 5.52 -36.51 -0.13
CA SER A 467 4.49 -37.35 0.48
C SER A 467 3.30 -37.62 -0.45
N HIS A 468 2.58 -38.70 -0.18
CA HIS A 468 1.37 -39.08 -0.92
C HIS A 468 0.12 -38.32 -0.46
N SER A 469 0.15 -37.73 0.73
CA SER A 469 -0.97 -36.97 1.30
C SER A 469 -0.45 -35.69 1.96
N ARG A 470 -1.25 -34.62 1.91
CA ARG A 470 -0.85 -33.27 2.35
C ARG A 470 -0.27 -33.21 3.77
N HIS A 471 -0.72 -34.08 4.66
CA HIS A 471 -0.28 -34.14 6.05
C HIS A 471 0.29 -35.53 6.40
N GLY A 472 0.72 -36.29 5.39
CA GLY A 472 1.32 -37.61 5.59
C GLY A 472 2.79 -37.55 5.99
N GLU A 473 3.33 -38.70 6.39
CA GLU A 473 4.76 -38.85 6.62
C GLU A 473 5.54 -38.54 5.36
N TRP A 474 6.63 -37.79 5.51
CA TRP A 474 7.56 -37.54 4.43
C TRP A 474 8.34 -38.82 4.13
N GLN A 475 8.29 -39.28 2.90
CA GLN A 475 8.91 -40.55 2.49
C GLN A 475 10.27 -40.32 1.85
N HIS A 476 10.38 -39.33 0.97
CA HIS A 476 11.64 -38.91 0.39
C HIS A 476 12.08 -37.58 1.01
N VAL A 477 12.93 -37.66 2.04
CA VAL A 477 13.42 -36.51 2.82
C VAL A 477 14.83 -36.16 2.40
N PHE A 478 15.11 -34.87 2.27
CA PHE A 478 16.43 -34.35 1.96
C PHE A 478 16.63 -32.97 2.58
N THR A 479 17.88 -32.53 2.64
CA THR A 479 18.25 -31.26 3.26
C THR A 479 19.04 -30.43 2.28
N ILE A 480 18.69 -29.14 2.18
CA ILE A 480 19.41 -28.17 1.36
C ILE A 480 20.17 -27.22 2.28
N LYS A 481 21.42 -26.91 1.92
CA LYS A 481 22.30 -25.98 2.63
C LYS A 481 23.10 -25.15 1.61
N GLY A 482 22.94 -23.83 1.66
CA GLY A 482 23.81 -22.89 0.95
C GLY A 482 23.60 -22.76 -0.55
N ASP A 483 22.58 -23.40 -1.12
CA ASP A 483 22.21 -23.28 -2.53
C ASP A 483 20.92 -22.46 -2.67
N TYR A 484 21.02 -21.19 -2.26
CA TYR A 484 19.90 -20.25 -2.28
C TYR A 484 20.30 -19.01 -3.07
N HIS A 485 19.37 -18.51 -3.87
CA HIS A 485 19.46 -17.13 -4.33
C HIS A 485 18.84 -16.23 -3.27
N ILE A 486 19.60 -15.24 -2.79
CA ILE A 486 19.16 -14.31 -1.76
C ILE A 486 19.36 -12.90 -2.28
N GLU A 487 18.29 -12.12 -2.32
CA GLU A 487 18.33 -10.72 -2.73
C GLU A 487 17.71 -9.83 -1.66
N GLU A 488 18.40 -8.74 -1.31
CA GLU A 488 17.86 -7.76 -0.37
C GLU A 488 16.81 -6.90 -1.06
N ARG A 489 15.66 -6.75 -0.40
CA ARG A 489 14.50 -6.00 -0.86
C ARG A 489 14.27 -4.80 0.04
N THR A 490 13.72 -3.73 -0.53
CA THR A 490 13.16 -2.63 0.25
C THR A 490 11.94 -3.12 1.03
N CYS A 491 11.83 -2.70 2.30
CA CYS A 491 10.73 -3.07 3.17
C CYS A 491 10.06 -1.80 3.73
N GLU A 492 8.74 -1.73 3.64
CA GLU A 492 7.98 -0.56 4.12
C GLU A 492 7.92 -0.47 5.64
N ILE A 493 8.06 -1.60 6.35
CA ILE A 493 7.93 -1.65 7.82
C ILE A 493 9.27 -1.37 8.54
N GLY A 494 10.26 -0.81 7.85
CA GLY A 494 11.56 -0.44 8.43
C GLY A 494 12.46 -1.63 8.81
N ALA A 495 12.10 -2.85 8.43
CA ALA A 495 12.94 -4.03 8.56
C ALA A 495 13.87 -4.18 7.34
N ARG A 496 15.00 -4.88 7.48
CA ARG A 496 15.70 -5.41 6.30
C ARG A 496 14.98 -6.68 5.85
N LEU A 497 14.70 -6.78 4.56
CA LEU A 497 13.96 -7.89 3.96
C LEU A 497 14.84 -8.60 2.95
N PHE A 498 14.89 -9.92 2.99
CA PHE A 498 15.55 -10.74 1.99
C PHE A 498 14.53 -11.63 1.30
N ASP A 499 14.48 -11.60 -0.03
CA ASP A 499 13.77 -12.61 -0.82
C ASP A 499 14.72 -13.81 -0.99
N VAL A 500 14.22 -15.01 -0.73
CA VAL A 500 15.00 -16.25 -0.82
C VAL A 500 14.32 -17.18 -1.80
N ASP A 501 15.07 -17.57 -2.82
CA ASP A 501 14.62 -18.47 -3.88
C ASP A 501 15.48 -19.73 -3.92
N LEU A 502 14.79 -20.84 -4.15
CA LEU A 502 15.35 -22.17 -4.28
C LEU A 502 14.71 -22.89 -5.46
N ILE A 503 15.52 -23.57 -6.26
CA ILE A 503 15.07 -24.39 -7.38
C ILE A 503 15.27 -25.87 -7.03
N ILE A 504 14.21 -26.66 -7.16
CA ILE A 504 14.22 -28.10 -6.88
C ILE A 504 13.90 -28.85 -8.16
N GLU A 505 14.85 -29.66 -8.64
CA GLU A 505 14.63 -30.54 -9.78
C GLU A 505 13.82 -31.79 -9.39
N LEU A 506 12.75 -32.05 -10.12
CA LEU A 506 11.89 -33.22 -9.96
C LEU A 506 12.38 -34.38 -10.82
N LYS A 507 12.82 -35.45 -10.18
CA LYS A 507 13.27 -36.69 -10.81
C LYS A 507 12.08 -37.62 -11.06
N ASP A 508 12.27 -38.62 -11.93
CA ASP A 508 11.22 -39.59 -12.30
C ASP A 508 10.49 -40.22 -11.10
N TYR A 509 11.20 -40.51 -10.02
CA TYR A 509 10.60 -41.09 -8.82
C TYR A 509 9.82 -40.09 -7.95
N HIS A 510 10.05 -38.77 -8.12
CA HIS A 510 9.29 -37.73 -7.41
C HIS A 510 7.85 -37.63 -7.93
N TYR A 511 7.61 -37.98 -9.19
CA TYR A 511 6.27 -38.03 -9.78
C TYR A 511 5.35 -39.09 -9.17
N ASN A 512 5.84 -39.96 -8.28
CA ASN A 512 4.98 -40.87 -7.53
C ASN A 512 4.27 -40.18 -6.35
N TYR A 513 4.78 -39.02 -5.92
CA TYR A 513 4.21 -38.27 -4.81
C TYR A 513 3.18 -37.25 -5.30
N ASN A 514 2.30 -36.83 -4.39
CA ASN A 514 1.28 -35.81 -4.67
C ASN A 514 1.66 -34.47 -4.06
N TYR A 515 2.54 -34.47 -3.06
CA TYR A 515 2.90 -33.27 -2.32
C TYR A 515 4.41 -33.15 -2.15
N PHE A 516 4.91 -31.94 -2.35
CA PHE A 516 6.19 -31.47 -1.87
C PHE A 516 5.97 -30.71 -0.55
N SER A 517 6.89 -30.81 0.39
CA SER A 517 6.83 -30.04 1.63
C SER A 517 8.18 -29.58 2.09
N CYS A 518 8.24 -28.45 2.78
CA CYS A 518 9.48 -27.90 3.31
C CYS A 518 9.30 -27.29 4.69
N SER A 519 10.42 -27.13 5.39
CA SER A 519 10.56 -26.32 6.61
C SER A 519 11.94 -25.67 6.64
N VAL A 520 12.03 -24.49 7.26
CA VAL A 520 13.28 -23.70 7.33
C VAL A 520 13.75 -23.68 8.78
N VAL A 521 15.04 -23.97 9.00
CA VAL A 521 15.69 -23.83 10.31
C VAL A 521 17.05 -23.12 10.19
N THR A 522 17.55 -22.58 11.29
CA THR A 522 18.91 -22.04 11.39
C THR A 522 19.94 -23.14 11.66
N ASN A 523 21.21 -22.90 11.27
CA ASN A 523 22.32 -23.86 11.39
C ASN A 523 22.62 -24.33 12.83
N ASP A 524 22.31 -23.51 13.84
CA ASP A 524 22.50 -23.85 15.25
C ASP A 524 21.40 -24.77 15.81
N GLY A 525 20.38 -25.10 15.00
CA GLY A 525 19.27 -25.97 15.35
C GLY A 525 18.38 -25.43 16.48
N SER A 526 18.65 -24.23 16.97
CA SER A 526 18.03 -23.68 18.18
C SER A 526 16.71 -22.95 17.90
N MET A 527 16.50 -22.54 16.64
CA MET A 527 15.38 -21.70 16.24
C MET A 527 14.65 -22.29 15.03
N ILE A 528 13.57 -23.02 15.30
CA ILE A 528 12.60 -23.40 14.28
C ILE A 528 11.53 -22.30 14.25
N TYR A 529 11.67 -21.30 13.39
CA TYR A 529 10.61 -20.31 13.16
C TYR A 529 9.51 -20.85 12.23
N ASN A 530 9.18 -22.13 12.42
CA ASN A 530 7.98 -22.74 11.87
C ASN A 530 6.86 -22.45 12.87
N ASN A 531 5.94 -21.57 12.52
CA ASN A 531 4.77 -21.34 13.33
C ASN A 531 3.95 -22.65 13.35
N LYS A 532 4.14 -23.46 14.41
CA LYS A 532 3.30 -24.60 14.84
C LYS A 532 3.47 -25.95 14.15
N GLY A 533 4.68 -26.36 13.74
CA GLY A 533 4.87 -27.69 13.16
C GLY A 533 4.03 -27.93 11.90
N LEU A 534 3.71 -26.85 11.18
CA LEU A 534 3.01 -26.90 9.92
C LEU A 534 4.06 -27.15 8.83
N ASN A 535 3.95 -28.29 8.16
CA ASN A 535 4.68 -28.52 6.93
C ASN A 535 4.01 -27.66 5.85
N TYR A 536 4.77 -26.77 5.20
CA TYR A 536 4.25 -26.05 4.03
C TYR A 536 4.13 -27.07 2.92
N SER A 537 2.92 -27.33 2.46
CA SER A 537 2.66 -28.44 1.54
C SER A 537 2.14 -27.93 0.22
N TYR A 538 2.94 -28.17 -0.80
CA TYR A 538 2.63 -27.88 -2.19
C TYR A 538 2.10 -29.13 -2.87
N GLN A 539 0.92 -29.04 -3.50
CA GLN A 539 0.41 -30.13 -4.33
C GLN A 539 1.08 -30.07 -5.69
N ILE A 540 1.72 -31.16 -6.11
CA ILE A 540 2.39 -31.27 -7.41
C ILE A 540 1.30 -31.53 -8.46
N GLU A 541 1.20 -30.66 -9.46
CA GLU A 541 0.37 -30.86 -10.64
C GLU A 541 1.19 -31.60 -11.71
N ARG A 542 0.55 -32.58 -12.36
CA ARG A 542 1.18 -33.49 -13.34
C ARG A 542 0.71 -33.16 -14.74
#